data_AF-A0A422N059-F1
#
_entry.id   AF-A0A422N059-F1
#
_cell.length_a   1.000
_cell.length_b   1.000
_cell.length_c   1.000
_cell.angle_alpha   90.00
_cell.angle_beta   90.00
_cell.angle_gamma   90.00
#
_symmetry.space_group_name_H-M   'P 1'
#
loop_
_entity.id
_entity.type
_entity.pdbx_description
1 polymer ?
#
loop_
_entity_poly.entity_id
_entity_poly.type
_entity_poly.pdbx_seq_one_letter_code
_entity_poly.pdbx_strand_id
1 'polypeptide(L)'
;MYSARVTALAAAALLAFLVVAPAVASAQNSLDCQKVWSGPSVNNDVLKCLRSEDRIKGQWRYLVYPGFCALFFVVFLVSFPIVIISVVCCSKAQPGKNAGTSRCCLWMWVVYVLLWGAGMAFLVIFGAKLLETSVPNIIDSTLGGPLHYFNNTGEKIIDFTSNWSSGKRESIDFINLDLSAFTNVSTKVNDFLTDARHALSTYIAWVPIVSYYIGGVCVGLMLLVVASACFRCCVPHMAYCLSCVYWIVGVVCTLLAVVGTVLASLATIACGEVQLQYYRQPGVFQWYLVPYCEEKFKFAEINQEVNDVEKTRSNEACKTLLKSCDNDPLIYPASVSPIRPLLCGNGIASADECPDFESMASVIHATRIKAVTRICPVADQSCTLLECADNCTRDAEKKLAAEILRAAAQANNASIALSYVRPLLDCNFVLDKLLGAMDGCNDLKTGTMMLGTGFFVGGLMFGLAIYIMLRGSRIWDHTSVMTVRLMR
;
A
#
# COMPACT_ATOMS: atom_id res chain seq x y z
N MET A 1 -27.09 39.91 -23.48
CA MET A 1 -26.91 40.26 -22.05
C MET A 1 -27.32 39.05 -21.24
N TYR A 2 -26.38 38.18 -20.85
CA TYR A 2 -26.65 37.17 -19.82
C TYR A 2 -26.61 37.87 -18.45
N SER A 3 -27.64 37.69 -17.64
CA SER A 3 -27.83 38.40 -16.36
C SER A 3 -26.67 38.11 -15.40
N ALA A 4 -26.10 39.15 -14.79
CA ALA A 4 -25.00 39.07 -13.82
C ALA A 4 -25.30 38.10 -12.64
N ARG A 5 -26.59 37.86 -12.37
CA ARG A 5 -27.06 36.88 -11.38
C ARG A 5 -26.75 35.43 -11.79
N VAL A 6 -26.86 35.09 -13.08
CA VAL A 6 -26.59 33.74 -13.60
C VAL A 6 -25.09 33.44 -13.52
N THR A 7 -24.23 34.41 -13.84
CA THR A 7 -22.77 34.27 -13.70
C THR A 7 -22.33 34.18 -12.23
N ALA A 8 -22.96 34.93 -11.32
CA ALA A 8 -22.67 34.85 -9.89
C ALA A 8 -23.12 33.50 -9.28
N LEU A 9 -24.29 33.01 -9.67
CA LEU A 9 -24.79 31.68 -9.27
C LEU A 9 -23.90 30.56 -9.83
N ALA A 10 -23.46 30.66 -11.09
CA ALA A 10 -22.54 29.70 -11.67
C ALA A 10 -21.19 29.69 -10.95
N ALA A 11 -20.63 30.86 -10.63
CA ALA A 11 -19.38 30.97 -9.88
C ALA A 11 -19.49 30.43 -8.44
N ALA A 12 -20.59 30.74 -7.75
CA ALA A 12 -20.86 30.22 -6.41
C ALA A 12 -21.07 28.69 -6.42
N ALA A 13 -21.77 28.16 -7.43
CA ALA A 13 -21.94 26.71 -7.61
C ALA A 13 -20.61 26.02 -7.94
N LEU A 14 -19.75 26.63 -8.76
CA LEU A 14 -18.42 26.12 -9.08
C LEU A 14 -17.49 26.13 -7.86
N LEU A 15 -17.55 27.18 -7.04
CA LEU A 15 -16.82 27.27 -5.76
C LEU A 15 -17.33 26.24 -4.74
N ALA A 16 -18.64 26.09 -4.59
CA ALA A 16 -19.22 25.06 -3.74
C ALA A 16 -18.83 23.66 -4.22
N PHE A 17 -18.81 23.42 -5.54
CA PHE A 17 -18.37 22.15 -6.12
C PHE A 17 -16.88 21.90 -5.90
N LEU A 18 -16.03 22.92 -6.03
CA LEU A 18 -14.59 22.86 -5.73
C LEU A 18 -14.28 22.52 -4.27
N VAL A 19 -15.18 22.84 -3.33
CA VAL A 19 -15.01 22.53 -1.91
C VAL A 19 -15.64 21.17 -1.56
N VAL A 20 -16.84 20.89 -2.08
CA VAL A 20 -17.62 19.70 -1.70
C VAL A 20 -17.18 18.46 -2.48
N ALA A 21 -16.90 18.57 -3.77
CA ALA A 21 -16.57 17.40 -4.58
C ALA A 21 -15.26 16.72 -4.13
N PRO A 22 -14.21 17.47 -3.74
CA PRO A 22 -13.01 16.84 -3.20
C PRO A 22 -13.20 16.20 -1.83
N ALA A 23 -14.00 16.80 -0.97
CA ALA A 23 -14.31 16.27 0.36
C ALA A 23 -15.18 15.00 0.29
N VAL A 24 -16.10 14.93 -0.68
CA VAL A 24 -16.94 13.74 -0.90
C VAL A 24 -16.13 12.63 -1.58
N ALA A 25 -15.26 12.97 -2.54
CA ALA A 25 -14.35 12.02 -3.17
C ALA A 25 -13.29 11.44 -2.20
N SER A 26 -12.93 12.20 -1.15
CA SER A 26 -11.96 11.77 -0.13
C SER A 26 -12.57 11.02 1.05
N ALA A 27 -13.89 10.82 1.11
CA ALA A 27 -14.48 9.95 2.12
C ALA A 27 -13.99 8.50 1.91
N GLN A 28 -13.64 7.82 3.00
CA GLN A 28 -13.09 6.48 3.06
C GLN A 28 -13.97 5.48 2.29
N ASN A 29 -13.47 4.92 1.17
CA ASN A 29 -14.24 3.98 0.36
C ASN A 29 -13.37 2.90 -0.27
N SER A 30 -13.95 1.72 -0.36
CA SER A 30 -13.41 0.53 -1.00
C SER A 30 -14.14 0.25 -2.32
N LEU A 31 -13.91 -0.90 -2.95
CA LEU A 31 -14.63 -1.30 -4.16
C LEU A 31 -16.10 -1.65 -3.91
N ASP A 32 -16.50 -1.85 -2.65
CA ASP A 32 -17.83 -2.32 -2.26
C ASP A 32 -18.24 -3.67 -2.87
N CYS A 33 -17.27 -4.55 -3.19
CA CYS A 33 -17.57 -5.86 -3.78
C CYS A 33 -18.45 -6.75 -2.89
N GLN A 34 -18.51 -6.46 -1.59
CA GLN A 34 -19.41 -7.10 -0.64
C GLN A 34 -20.90 -6.90 -0.93
N LYS A 35 -21.28 -5.94 -1.78
CA LYS A 35 -22.67 -5.75 -2.25
C LYS A 35 -23.02 -6.66 -3.44
N VAL A 36 -22.02 -7.23 -4.11
CA VAL A 36 -22.19 -8.08 -5.30
C VAL A 36 -22.03 -9.55 -4.94
N TRP A 37 -21.13 -9.85 -4.01
CA TRP A 37 -20.86 -11.21 -3.56
C TRP A 37 -21.73 -11.57 -2.35
N SER A 38 -22.02 -12.86 -2.17
CA SER A 38 -22.79 -13.36 -1.02
C SER A 38 -21.92 -13.72 0.18
N GLY A 39 -20.60 -13.70 0.02
CA GLY A 39 -19.63 -14.00 1.07
C GLY A 39 -18.23 -14.30 0.52
N PRO A 40 -17.29 -14.74 1.39
CA PRO A 40 -15.93 -15.11 1.00
C PRO A 40 -15.93 -16.34 0.08
N SER A 41 -15.27 -16.25 -1.07
CA SER A 41 -15.13 -17.36 -2.03
C SER A 41 -14.03 -17.09 -3.05
N VAL A 42 -13.32 -18.14 -3.46
CA VAL A 42 -12.33 -18.08 -4.56
C VAL A 42 -13.00 -17.89 -5.92
N ASN A 43 -14.25 -18.33 -6.03
CA ASN A 43 -15.05 -18.18 -7.25
C ASN A 43 -15.64 -16.78 -7.41
N ASN A 44 -15.35 -15.86 -6.48
CA ASN A 44 -15.76 -14.47 -6.59
C ASN A 44 -15.03 -13.81 -7.77
N ASP A 45 -15.80 -13.42 -8.79
CA ASP A 45 -15.25 -12.77 -9.96
C ASP A 45 -15.05 -11.26 -9.70
N VAL A 46 -13.78 -10.85 -9.60
CA VAL A 46 -13.37 -9.44 -9.44
C VAL A 46 -13.83 -8.60 -10.63
N LEU A 47 -13.77 -9.12 -11.85
CA LEU A 47 -14.21 -8.40 -13.04
C LEU A 47 -15.73 -8.19 -13.02
N LYS A 48 -16.49 -9.19 -12.57
CA LYS A 48 -17.94 -9.07 -12.35
C LYS A 48 -18.27 -8.03 -11.28
N CYS A 49 -17.51 -7.98 -10.18
CA CYS A 49 -17.65 -6.90 -9.20
C CYS A 49 -17.41 -5.53 -9.86
N LEU A 50 -16.27 -5.35 -10.53
CA LEU A 50 -15.89 -4.08 -11.13
C LEU A 50 -16.92 -3.59 -12.17
N ARG A 51 -17.53 -4.51 -12.93
CA ARG A 51 -18.56 -4.22 -13.96
C ARG A 51 -19.99 -4.13 -13.42
N SER A 52 -20.25 -4.40 -12.14
CA SER A 52 -21.61 -4.36 -11.60
C SER A 52 -22.20 -2.94 -11.67
N GLU A 53 -23.31 -2.79 -12.39
CA GLU A 53 -24.00 -1.51 -12.53
C GLU A 53 -24.55 -1.00 -11.20
N ASP A 54 -25.10 -1.86 -10.35
CA ASP A 54 -25.71 -1.46 -9.08
C ASP A 54 -24.66 -0.95 -8.09
N ARG A 55 -23.46 -1.55 -8.12
CA ARG A 55 -22.29 -1.07 -7.38
C ARG A 55 -21.84 0.30 -7.89
N ILE A 56 -21.66 0.45 -9.20
CA ILE A 56 -21.25 1.71 -9.84
C ILE A 56 -22.27 2.82 -9.55
N LYS A 57 -23.57 2.51 -9.67
CA LYS A 57 -24.67 3.41 -9.32
C LYS A 57 -24.65 3.76 -7.84
N GLY A 58 -24.36 2.82 -6.94
CA GLY A 58 -24.21 3.08 -5.52
C GLY A 58 -23.03 4.00 -5.17
N GLN A 59 -21.98 3.98 -5.99
CA GLN A 59 -20.76 4.77 -5.83
C GLN A 59 -20.75 6.06 -6.69
N TRP A 60 -21.89 6.46 -7.23
CA TRP A 60 -22.00 7.60 -8.16
C TRP A 60 -21.34 8.87 -7.62
N ARG A 61 -21.47 9.15 -6.32
CA ARG A 61 -20.92 10.35 -5.66
C ARG A 61 -19.41 10.50 -5.83
N TYR A 62 -18.68 9.40 -5.96
CA TYR A 62 -17.22 9.40 -6.12
C TYR A 62 -16.81 9.56 -7.57
N LEU A 63 -17.61 9.02 -8.50
CA LEU A 63 -17.38 9.14 -9.94
C LEU A 63 -17.82 10.51 -10.50
N VAL A 64 -18.62 11.27 -9.75
CA VAL A 64 -19.06 12.63 -10.14
C VAL A 64 -17.88 13.56 -10.36
N TYR A 65 -16.85 13.53 -9.51
CA TYR A 65 -15.75 14.48 -9.64
C TYR A 65 -14.86 14.21 -10.87
N PRO A 66 -14.34 12.98 -11.10
CA PRO A 66 -13.66 12.66 -12.36
C PRO A 66 -14.55 12.84 -13.59
N GLY A 67 -15.83 12.45 -13.50
CA GLY A 67 -16.80 12.63 -14.59
C GLY A 67 -17.02 14.10 -14.94
N PHE A 68 -17.08 14.98 -13.94
CA PHE A 68 -17.18 16.42 -14.15
C PHE A 68 -15.89 17.01 -14.74
N CYS A 69 -14.72 16.57 -14.29
CA CYS A 69 -13.44 16.96 -14.91
C CYS A 69 -13.39 16.53 -16.39
N ALA A 70 -13.85 15.33 -16.71
CA ALA A 70 -13.91 14.83 -18.09
C ALA A 70 -14.90 15.63 -18.94
N LEU A 71 -16.10 15.93 -18.41
CA LEU A 71 -17.07 16.79 -19.06
C LEU A 71 -16.49 18.19 -19.29
N PHE A 72 -15.84 18.76 -18.29
CA PHE A 72 -15.20 20.07 -18.37
C PHE A 72 -14.11 20.10 -19.43
N PHE A 73 -13.28 19.05 -19.52
CA PHE A 73 -12.29 18.89 -20.60
C PHE A 73 -12.95 18.91 -21.98
N VAL A 74 -14.01 18.13 -22.21
CA VAL A 74 -14.73 18.09 -23.50
C VAL A 74 -15.34 19.45 -23.83
N VAL A 75 -16.00 20.08 -22.86
CA VAL A 75 -16.57 21.42 -23.02
C VAL A 75 -15.46 22.42 -23.37
N PHE A 76 -14.35 22.41 -22.64
CA PHE A 76 -13.23 23.33 -22.87
C PHE A 76 -12.60 23.15 -24.25
N LEU A 77 -12.45 21.90 -24.70
CA LEU A 77 -11.90 21.54 -26.00
C LEU A 77 -12.79 22.01 -27.15
N VAL A 78 -14.12 21.93 -27.01
CA VAL A 78 -15.07 22.25 -28.09
C VAL A 78 -15.55 23.70 -28.05
N SER A 79 -15.87 24.26 -26.88
CA SER A 79 -16.53 25.57 -26.77
C SER A 79 -15.59 26.73 -27.10
N PHE A 80 -14.33 26.67 -26.67
CA PHE A 80 -13.41 27.79 -26.83
C PHE A 80 -13.00 28.05 -28.30
N PRO A 81 -12.72 27.03 -29.14
CA PRO A 81 -12.53 27.24 -30.57
C PRO A 81 -13.75 27.89 -31.25
N ILE A 82 -14.96 27.45 -30.91
CA ILE A 82 -16.21 28.02 -31.45
C ILE A 82 -16.36 29.49 -31.04
N VAL A 83 -16.06 29.83 -29.78
CA VAL A 83 -16.12 31.22 -29.29
C VAL A 83 -15.05 32.08 -29.96
N ILE A 84 -13.82 31.59 -30.13
CA ILE A 84 -12.75 32.33 -30.82
C ILE A 84 -13.14 32.59 -32.28
N ILE A 85 -13.60 31.56 -33.01
CA ILE A 85 -14.02 31.68 -34.41
C ILE A 85 -15.20 32.63 -34.56
N SER A 86 -16.23 32.51 -33.72
CA SER A 86 -17.40 33.39 -33.78
C SER A 86 -17.06 34.85 -33.42
N VAL A 87 -16.16 35.10 -32.47
CA VAL A 87 -15.69 36.45 -32.16
C VAL A 87 -14.86 37.05 -33.30
N VAL A 88 -14.02 36.24 -33.96
CA VAL A 88 -13.22 36.66 -35.11
C VAL A 88 -14.09 36.91 -36.35
N CYS A 89 -15.05 36.04 -36.65
CA CYS A 89 -15.89 36.13 -37.85
C CYS A 89 -17.07 37.12 -37.72
N CYS A 90 -17.60 37.36 -36.51
CA CYS A 90 -18.83 38.16 -36.31
C CYS A 90 -18.60 39.52 -35.61
N SER A 91 -17.36 40.02 -35.49
CA SER A 91 -17.05 41.26 -34.76
C SER A 91 -17.43 42.54 -35.53
N LYS A 92 -18.73 42.88 -35.53
CA LYS A 92 -19.27 44.22 -35.86
C LYS A 92 -20.15 44.84 -34.76
N ALA A 93 -20.16 44.28 -33.55
CA ALA A 93 -20.97 44.82 -32.46
C ALA A 93 -20.27 45.96 -31.70
N GLN A 94 -20.81 47.18 -31.80
CA GLN A 94 -20.34 48.38 -31.10
C GLN A 94 -20.43 48.23 -29.56
N PRO A 95 -19.56 48.89 -28.78
CA PRO A 95 -19.64 48.86 -27.32
C PRO A 95 -20.83 49.67 -26.80
N GLY A 96 -21.57 49.08 -25.86
CA GLY A 96 -22.66 49.75 -25.16
C GLY A 96 -22.16 50.85 -24.19
N LYS A 97 -23.05 51.82 -23.93
CA LYS A 97 -22.84 53.11 -23.23
C LYS A 97 -22.23 53.10 -21.80
N ASN A 98 -21.83 51.96 -21.23
CA ASN A 98 -21.37 51.84 -19.83
C ASN A 98 -19.91 51.33 -19.70
N ALA A 99 -18.94 52.10 -20.19
CA ALA A 99 -17.52 51.70 -20.20
C ALA A 99 -16.86 51.65 -18.81
N GLY A 100 -17.26 52.49 -17.85
CA GLY A 100 -16.65 52.58 -16.51
C GLY A 100 -16.89 51.33 -15.64
N THR A 101 -18.16 50.93 -15.47
CA THR A 101 -18.54 49.72 -14.71
C THR A 101 -17.95 48.44 -15.31
N SER A 102 -17.83 48.40 -16.64
CA SER A 102 -17.22 47.27 -17.36
C SER A 102 -15.71 47.13 -17.12
N ARG A 103 -14.99 48.22 -16.81
CA ARG A 103 -13.56 48.21 -16.51
C ARG A 103 -13.27 47.71 -15.09
N CYS A 104 -14.06 48.17 -14.12
CA CYS A 104 -13.97 47.71 -12.73
C CYS A 104 -14.23 46.20 -12.63
N CYS A 105 -15.26 45.72 -13.35
CA CYS A 105 -15.57 44.29 -13.41
C CYS A 105 -14.42 43.47 -14.05
N LEU A 106 -13.76 43.97 -15.10
CA LEU A 106 -12.66 43.25 -15.75
C LEU A 106 -11.41 43.17 -14.86
N TRP A 107 -11.08 44.23 -14.11
CA TRP A 107 -10.01 44.20 -13.11
C TRP A 107 -10.28 43.23 -11.96
N MET A 108 -11.54 43.12 -11.51
CA MET A 108 -11.93 42.10 -10.52
C MET A 108 -11.61 40.69 -11.02
N TRP A 109 -11.89 40.38 -12.29
CA TRP A 109 -11.55 39.08 -12.89
C TRP A 109 -10.03 38.86 -13.02
N VAL A 110 -9.26 39.91 -13.34
CA VAL A 110 -7.79 39.83 -13.38
C VAL A 110 -7.24 39.47 -11.99
N VAL A 111 -7.71 40.13 -10.93
CA VAL A 111 -7.30 39.83 -9.55
C VAL A 111 -7.72 38.40 -9.15
N TYR A 112 -8.91 37.98 -9.54
CA TYR A 112 -9.40 36.62 -9.29
C TYR A 112 -8.50 35.56 -9.95
N VAL A 113 -8.13 35.75 -11.21
CA VAL A 113 -7.25 34.84 -11.95
C VAL A 113 -5.86 34.73 -11.31
N LEU A 114 -5.32 35.83 -10.78
CA LEU A 114 -4.05 35.80 -10.05
C LEU A 114 -4.12 35.01 -8.73
N LEU A 115 -5.17 35.27 -7.94
CA LEU A 115 -5.33 34.63 -6.63
C LEU A 115 -5.50 33.11 -6.78
N TRP A 116 -6.35 32.69 -7.71
CA TRP A 116 -6.56 31.27 -8.01
C TRP A 116 -5.41 30.66 -8.81
N GLY A 117 -4.65 31.44 -9.58
CA GLY A 117 -3.41 31.00 -10.20
C GLY A 117 -2.33 30.64 -9.17
N ALA A 118 -2.19 31.45 -8.10
CA ALA A 118 -1.32 31.13 -6.98
C ALA A 118 -1.80 29.89 -6.21
N GLY A 119 -3.12 29.77 -5.97
CA GLY A 119 -3.71 28.58 -5.36
C GLY A 119 -3.49 27.31 -6.17
N MET A 120 -3.62 27.39 -7.50
CA MET A 120 -3.30 26.28 -8.41
C MET A 120 -1.83 25.89 -8.31
N ALA A 121 -0.90 26.85 -8.35
CA ALA A 121 0.53 26.57 -8.25
C ALA A 121 0.88 25.87 -6.93
N PHE A 122 0.30 26.33 -5.81
CA PHE A 122 0.41 25.67 -4.53
C PHE A 122 -0.06 24.21 -4.59
N LEU A 123 -1.29 23.96 -5.07
CA LEU A 123 -1.86 22.61 -5.16
C LEU A 123 -1.04 21.67 -6.06
N VAL A 124 -0.56 22.16 -7.21
CA VAL A 124 0.25 21.37 -8.14
C VAL A 124 1.62 21.06 -7.56
N ILE A 125 2.31 22.05 -6.97
CA ILE A 125 3.65 21.87 -6.40
C ILE A 125 3.62 20.93 -5.20
N PHE A 126 2.74 21.20 -4.24
CA PHE A 126 2.62 20.36 -3.04
C PHE A 126 2.08 18.97 -3.38
N GLY A 127 1.10 18.87 -4.27
CA GLY A 127 0.56 17.59 -4.72
C GLY A 127 1.61 16.72 -5.41
N ALA A 128 2.43 17.32 -6.28
CA ALA A 128 3.52 16.61 -6.95
C ALA A 128 4.63 16.17 -5.99
N LYS A 129 5.00 17.03 -5.02
CA LYS A 129 5.99 16.69 -3.99
C LYS A 129 5.52 15.56 -3.08
N LEU A 130 4.24 15.55 -2.68
CA LEU A 130 3.65 14.44 -1.93
C LEU A 130 3.78 13.13 -2.73
N LEU A 131 3.34 13.13 -3.99
CA LEU A 131 3.46 11.98 -4.89
C LEU A 131 4.90 11.47 -5.06
N GLU A 132 5.87 12.38 -5.22
CA GLU A 132 7.30 12.07 -5.32
C GLU A 132 7.81 11.32 -4.08
N THR A 133 7.33 11.68 -2.89
CA THR A 133 7.75 11.01 -1.65
C THR A 133 6.95 9.74 -1.36
N SER A 134 5.64 9.73 -1.59
CA SER A 134 4.77 8.62 -1.17
C SER A 134 4.99 7.34 -1.96
N VAL A 135 5.11 7.43 -3.29
CA VAL A 135 5.18 6.22 -4.12
C VAL A 135 6.49 5.45 -3.91
N PRO A 136 7.68 6.09 -3.92
CA PRO A 136 8.93 5.41 -3.59
C PRO A 136 8.92 4.88 -2.16
N ASN A 137 8.40 5.64 -1.18
CA ASN A 137 8.32 5.16 0.20
C ASN A 137 7.46 3.91 0.34
N ILE A 138 6.34 3.79 -0.39
CA ILE A 138 5.51 2.56 -0.39
C ILE A 138 6.31 1.40 -0.98
N ILE A 139 7.00 1.60 -2.11
CA ILE A 139 7.81 0.55 -2.75
C ILE A 139 8.97 0.11 -1.84
N ASP A 140 9.72 1.07 -1.31
CA ASP A 140 10.86 0.82 -0.43
C ASP A 140 10.42 0.20 0.89
N SER A 141 9.28 0.60 1.46
CA SER A 141 8.70 -0.04 2.65
C SER A 141 8.26 -1.47 2.37
N THR A 142 7.80 -1.76 1.14
CA THR A 142 7.38 -3.12 0.73
C THR A 142 8.59 -4.05 0.54
N LEU A 143 9.67 -3.53 -0.07
CA LEU A 143 10.91 -4.28 -0.27
C LEU A 143 11.70 -4.44 1.04
N GLY A 144 11.81 -3.36 1.83
CA GLY A 144 12.61 -3.33 3.05
C GLY A 144 11.92 -3.91 4.29
N GLY A 145 10.58 -3.95 4.32
CA GLY A 145 9.82 -4.46 5.46
C GLY A 145 9.34 -5.90 5.23
N PRO A 146 8.21 -6.10 4.52
CA PRO A 146 7.58 -7.42 4.36
C PRO A 146 8.49 -8.45 3.68
N LEU A 147 9.15 -8.07 2.58
CA LEU A 147 9.99 -9.01 1.84
C LEU A 147 11.27 -9.39 2.62
N HIS A 148 11.92 -8.42 3.25
CA HIS A 148 13.02 -8.67 4.17
C HIS A 148 12.58 -9.54 5.36
N TYR A 149 11.39 -9.30 5.91
CA TYR A 149 10.82 -10.12 6.98
C TYR A 149 10.65 -11.58 6.52
N PHE A 150 10.06 -11.83 5.35
CA PHE A 150 9.90 -13.19 4.83
C PHE A 150 11.24 -13.87 4.57
N ASN A 151 12.22 -13.17 3.98
CA ASN A 151 13.54 -13.72 3.73
C ASN A 151 14.31 -14.03 5.03
N ASN A 152 14.32 -13.10 5.99
CA ASN A 152 14.95 -13.29 7.30
C ASN A 152 14.26 -14.38 8.12
N THR A 153 12.94 -14.50 8.00
CA THR A 153 12.18 -15.58 8.65
C THR A 153 12.53 -16.93 8.03
N GLY A 154 12.63 -17.01 6.70
CA GLY A 154 13.11 -18.19 5.99
C GLY A 154 14.53 -18.59 6.42
N GLU A 155 15.46 -17.64 6.49
CA GLU A 155 16.83 -17.88 6.97
C GLU A 155 16.86 -18.38 8.42
N LYS A 156 16.07 -17.80 9.32
CA LYS A 156 15.94 -18.28 10.71
C LYS A 156 15.38 -19.68 10.80
N ILE A 157 14.37 -20.01 9.99
CA ILE A 157 13.81 -21.36 9.93
C ILE A 157 14.91 -22.35 9.55
N ILE A 158 15.64 -22.09 8.46
CA ILE A 158 16.73 -22.95 8.01
C ILE A 158 17.83 -23.03 9.09
N ASP A 159 18.15 -21.91 9.76
CA ASP A 159 19.16 -21.86 10.82
C ASP A 159 18.81 -22.76 12.02
N PHE A 160 17.58 -22.68 12.51
CA PHE A 160 17.10 -23.51 13.61
C PHE A 160 16.94 -24.99 13.22
N THR A 161 16.67 -25.29 11.95
CA THR A 161 16.55 -26.67 11.45
C THR A 161 17.86 -27.22 10.89
N SER A 162 19.00 -26.54 11.07
CA SER A 162 20.32 -27.00 10.60
C SER A 162 21.20 -27.52 11.73
N ASN A 163 22.04 -28.51 11.43
CA ASN A 163 23.06 -28.98 12.35
C ASN A 163 24.28 -28.06 12.23
N TRP A 164 24.70 -27.50 13.36
CA TRP A 164 25.86 -26.62 13.46
C TRP A 164 27.10 -27.30 14.09
N SER A 165 27.04 -28.61 14.35
CA SER A 165 28.11 -29.29 15.11
C SER A 165 29.49 -29.30 14.43
N SER A 166 29.55 -29.06 13.12
CA SER A 166 30.80 -28.95 12.35
C SER A 166 31.26 -27.49 12.15
N GLY A 167 30.51 -26.51 12.64
CA GLY A 167 30.71 -25.09 12.31
C GLY A 167 30.28 -24.70 10.89
N LYS A 168 29.72 -25.64 10.12
CA LYS A 168 29.09 -25.40 8.81
C LYS A 168 27.61 -25.77 8.88
N ARG A 169 26.79 -25.06 8.08
CA ARG A 169 25.35 -25.32 7.95
C ARG A 169 25.14 -26.64 7.22
N GLU A 170 24.71 -27.67 7.95
CA GLU A 170 24.35 -28.98 7.40
C GLU A 170 22.83 -29.19 7.58
N SER A 171 22.12 -29.51 6.51
CA SER A 171 20.69 -29.85 6.58
C SER A 171 20.52 -31.08 7.45
N ILE A 172 19.58 -31.06 8.39
CA ILE A 172 19.30 -32.25 9.16
C ILE A 172 18.27 -33.09 8.41
N ASP A 173 18.60 -34.34 8.11
CA ASP A 173 17.77 -35.31 7.37
C ASP A 173 16.34 -35.49 7.94
N PHE A 174 16.06 -34.97 9.15
CA PHE A 174 14.78 -35.14 9.84
C PHE A 174 13.69 -34.11 9.47
N ILE A 175 14.02 -32.95 8.89
CA ILE A 175 13.05 -31.95 8.40
C ILE A 175 13.31 -31.65 6.93
N ASN A 176 12.68 -32.42 6.05
CA ASN A 176 12.63 -32.09 4.63
C ASN A 176 11.45 -31.13 4.41
N LEU A 177 11.51 -29.93 5.01
CA LEU A 177 10.54 -28.88 4.72
C LEU A 177 10.83 -28.38 3.31
N ASP A 178 9.96 -28.72 2.38
CA ASP A 178 10.04 -28.22 1.01
C ASP A 178 9.67 -26.72 0.98
N LEU A 179 10.63 -25.87 1.34
CA LEU A 179 10.54 -24.42 1.24
C LEU A 179 10.67 -23.93 -0.22
N SER A 180 10.76 -24.82 -1.22
CA SER A 180 10.87 -24.43 -2.63
C SER A 180 9.66 -23.63 -3.10
N ALA A 181 8.46 -23.96 -2.61
CA ALA A 181 7.24 -23.21 -2.91
C ALA A 181 7.29 -21.78 -2.35
N PHE A 182 7.77 -21.63 -1.11
CA PHE A 182 7.88 -20.32 -0.45
C PHE A 182 8.98 -19.45 -1.08
N THR A 183 10.13 -20.04 -1.36
CA THR A 183 11.23 -19.36 -2.07
C THR A 183 10.79 -18.96 -3.46
N ASN A 184 10.17 -19.82 -4.27
CA ASN A 184 9.71 -19.49 -5.62
C ASN A 184 8.67 -18.33 -5.63
N VAL A 185 7.76 -18.29 -4.65
CA VAL A 185 6.84 -17.15 -4.49
C VAL A 185 7.58 -15.89 -4.08
N SER A 186 8.50 -15.99 -3.10
CA SER A 186 9.32 -14.86 -2.66
C SER A 186 10.16 -14.29 -3.80
N THR A 187 10.79 -15.13 -4.63
CA THR A 187 11.59 -14.69 -5.78
C THR A 187 10.71 -14.02 -6.82
N LYS A 188 9.55 -14.61 -7.17
CA LYS A 188 8.62 -13.98 -8.12
C LYS A 188 8.08 -12.63 -7.64
N VAL A 189 7.76 -12.52 -6.36
CA VAL A 189 7.33 -11.26 -5.76
C VAL A 189 8.47 -10.24 -5.75
N ASN A 190 9.69 -10.66 -5.40
CA ASN A 190 10.88 -9.81 -5.45
C ASN A 190 11.18 -9.32 -6.87
N ASP A 191 11.17 -10.20 -7.86
CA ASP A 191 11.44 -9.88 -9.27
C ASP A 191 10.39 -8.88 -9.77
N PHE A 192 9.10 -9.14 -9.53
CA PHE A 192 8.03 -8.22 -9.90
C PHE A 192 8.16 -6.86 -9.22
N LEU A 193 8.45 -6.82 -7.92
CA LEU A 193 8.61 -5.57 -7.18
C LEU A 193 9.87 -4.80 -7.61
N THR A 194 10.94 -5.50 -7.99
CA THR A 194 12.19 -4.90 -8.48
C THR A 194 11.99 -4.33 -9.89
N ASP A 195 11.30 -5.05 -10.76
CA ASP A 195 10.90 -4.57 -12.09
C ASP A 195 9.96 -3.38 -11.98
N ALA A 196 8.97 -3.46 -11.09
CA ALA A 196 8.07 -2.36 -10.80
C ALA A 196 8.84 -1.14 -10.26
N ARG A 197 9.82 -1.32 -9.36
CA ARG A 197 10.68 -0.25 -8.85
C ARG A 197 11.48 0.39 -9.98
N HIS A 198 12.10 -0.38 -10.87
CA HIS A 198 12.87 0.16 -11.99
C HIS A 198 12.00 0.94 -12.98
N ALA A 199 10.83 0.40 -13.34
CA ALA A 199 9.89 1.07 -14.22
C ALA A 199 9.33 2.34 -13.56
N LEU A 200 8.79 2.24 -12.35
CA LEU A 200 8.09 3.33 -11.67
C LEU A 200 9.03 4.44 -11.21
N SER A 201 10.22 4.14 -10.69
CA SER A 201 11.16 5.16 -10.20
C SER A 201 11.54 6.16 -11.29
N THR A 202 11.70 5.69 -12.53
CA THR A 202 11.98 6.56 -13.68
C THR A 202 10.82 7.51 -13.94
N TYR A 203 9.58 7.02 -14.02
CA TYR A 203 8.41 7.87 -14.31
C TYR A 203 8.04 8.80 -13.15
N ILE A 204 8.12 8.33 -11.91
CA ILE A 204 7.76 9.11 -10.72
C ILE A 204 8.73 10.28 -10.53
N ALA A 205 10.02 10.10 -10.84
CA ALA A 205 10.99 11.19 -10.78
C ALA A 205 10.67 12.33 -11.78
N TRP A 206 10.01 12.02 -12.91
CA TRP A 206 9.59 13.03 -13.89
C TRP A 206 8.33 13.79 -13.49
N VAL A 207 7.45 13.22 -12.66
CA VAL A 207 6.19 13.85 -12.24
C VAL A 207 6.38 15.23 -11.59
N PRO A 208 7.24 15.42 -10.56
CA PRO A 208 7.44 16.73 -9.95
C PRO A 208 8.10 17.70 -10.92
N ILE A 209 9.11 17.25 -11.68
CA ILE A 209 9.81 18.07 -12.67
C ILE A 209 8.80 18.64 -13.68
N VAL A 210 8.02 17.78 -14.32
CA VAL A 210 7.01 18.17 -15.31
C VAL A 210 5.94 19.06 -14.67
N SER A 211 5.48 18.73 -13.46
CA SER A 211 4.47 19.52 -12.74
C SER A 211 4.97 20.92 -12.38
N TYR A 212 6.25 21.07 -12.01
CA TYR A 212 6.86 22.37 -11.73
C TYR A 212 7.01 23.21 -13.00
N TYR A 213 7.45 22.61 -14.11
CA TYR A 213 7.51 23.32 -15.40
C TYR A 213 6.13 23.77 -15.87
N ILE A 214 5.14 22.87 -15.86
CA ILE A 214 3.77 23.21 -16.26
C ILE A 214 3.18 24.26 -15.33
N GLY A 215 3.31 24.08 -14.01
CA GLY A 215 2.84 25.05 -13.02
C GLY A 215 3.49 26.44 -13.19
N GLY A 216 4.81 26.48 -13.41
CA GLY A 216 5.55 27.71 -13.66
C GLY A 216 5.13 28.42 -14.95
N VAL A 217 4.99 27.67 -16.05
CA VAL A 217 4.45 28.18 -17.32
C VAL A 217 3.06 28.75 -17.10
N CYS A 218 2.21 28.06 -16.33
CA CYS A 218 0.86 28.53 -16.07
C CYS A 218 0.85 29.88 -15.32
N VAL A 219 1.66 30.01 -14.27
CA VAL A 219 1.78 31.29 -13.52
C VAL A 219 2.33 32.39 -14.41
N GLY A 220 3.38 32.12 -15.19
CA GLY A 220 3.96 33.09 -16.12
C GLY A 220 2.94 33.58 -17.16
N LEU A 221 2.15 32.67 -17.72
CA LEU A 221 1.07 32.99 -18.64
C LEU A 221 -0.04 33.83 -17.98
N MET A 222 -0.38 33.58 -16.72
CA MET A 222 -1.34 34.42 -15.98
C MET A 222 -0.79 35.83 -15.72
N LEU A 223 0.51 35.98 -15.47
CA LEU A 223 1.14 37.31 -15.32
C LEU A 223 1.10 38.12 -16.62
N LEU A 224 1.13 37.48 -17.79
CA LEU A 224 0.93 38.17 -19.07
C LEU A 224 -0.48 38.77 -19.19
N VAL A 225 -1.48 38.25 -18.48
CA VAL A 225 -2.81 38.88 -18.38
C VAL A 225 -2.73 40.23 -17.70
N VAL A 226 -1.92 40.34 -16.64
CA VAL A 226 -1.71 41.59 -15.92
C VAL A 226 -0.91 42.56 -16.77
N ALA A 227 0.16 42.10 -17.41
CA ALA A 227 0.99 42.95 -18.27
C ALA A 227 0.14 43.56 -19.41
N SER A 228 -0.63 42.73 -20.11
CA SER A 228 -1.53 43.22 -21.17
C SER A 228 -2.60 44.19 -20.67
N ALA A 229 -3.16 43.95 -19.48
CA ALA A 229 -4.13 44.85 -18.84
C ALA A 229 -3.51 46.19 -18.39
N CYS A 230 -2.28 46.16 -17.84
CA CYS A 230 -1.54 47.34 -17.37
C CYS A 230 -1.02 48.20 -18.53
N PHE A 231 -0.36 47.58 -19.50
CA PHE A 231 0.23 48.28 -20.65
C PHE A 231 -0.81 48.66 -21.70
N ARG A 232 -2.08 48.27 -21.50
CA ARG A 232 -3.19 48.52 -22.44
C ARG A 232 -2.79 48.15 -23.86
N CYS A 233 -2.11 47.01 -24.05
CA CYS A 233 -1.64 46.58 -25.37
C CYS A 233 -2.87 46.39 -26.28
N CYS A 234 -3.16 47.40 -27.11
CA CYS A 234 -4.36 47.46 -27.96
C CYS A 234 -4.18 46.73 -29.29
N VAL A 235 -3.18 45.86 -29.42
CA VAL A 235 -2.95 45.12 -30.68
C VAL A 235 -3.94 43.95 -30.73
N PRO A 236 -4.97 43.99 -31.60
CA PRO A 236 -6.02 42.98 -31.61
C PRO A 236 -5.44 41.59 -31.88
N HIS A 237 -4.45 41.50 -32.79
CA HIS A 237 -3.75 40.27 -33.13
C HIS A 237 -3.03 39.62 -31.94
N MET A 238 -2.47 40.42 -31.02
CA MET A 238 -1.78 39.90 -29.84
C MET A 238 -2.75 39.19 -28.88
N ALA A 239 -3.94 39.77 -28.68
CA ALA A 239 -4.98 39.17 -27.82
C ALA A 239 -5.49 37.82 -28.38
N TYR A 240 -5.60 37.69 -29.71
CA TYR A 240 -5.99 36.43 -30.36
C TYR A 240 -4.88 35.37 -30.25
N CYS A 241 -3.62 35.71 -30.55
CA CYS A 241 -2.50 34.79 -30.41
C CYS A 241 -2.36 34.29 -28.97
N LEU A 242 -2.45 35.19 -27.98
CA LEU A 242 -2.36 34.83 -26.57
C LEU A 242 -3.55 33.96 -26.13
N SER A 243 -4.75 34.20 -26.65
CA SER A 243 -5.93 33.36 -26.40
C SER A 243 -5.75 31.94 -26.95
N CYS A 244 -5.10 31.79 -28.11
CA CYS A 244 -4.75 30.46 -28.65
C CYS A 244 -3.75 29.74 -27.74
N VAL A 245 -2.72 30.44 -27.24
CA VAL A 245 -1.75 29.87 -26.30
C VAL A 245 -2.43 29.45 -24.99
N TYR A 246 -3.29 30.29 -24.43
CA TYR A 246 -4.07 29.97 -23.23
C TYR A 246 -5.01 28.79 -23.44
N TRP A 247 -5.58 28.65 -24.64
CA TRP A 247 -6.42 27.49 -24.96
C TRP A 247 -5.61 26.20 -24.98
N ILE A 248 -4.46 26.16 -25.66
CA ILE A 248 -3.59 24.98 -25.70
C ILE A 248 -3.18 24.57 -24.29
N VAL A 249 -2.70 25.52 -23.48
CA VAL A 249 -2.28 25.22 -22.10
C VAL A 249 -3.46 24.82 -21.22
N GLY A 250 -4.63 25.45 -21.40
CA GLY A 250 -5.87 25.06 -20.71
C GLY A 250 -6.32 23.63 -21.04
N VAL A 251 -6.16 23.17 -22.29
CA VAL A 251 -6.42 21.78 -22.69
C VAL A 251 -5.46 20.82 -21.97
N VAL A 252 -4.17 21.15 -21.89
CA VAL A 252 -3.20 20.34 -21.14
C VAL A 252 -3.56 20.27 -19.66
N CYS A 253 -3.88 21.40 -19.02
CA CYS A 253 -4.29 21.42 -17.61
C CYS A 253 -5.57 20.60 -17.38
N THR A 254 -6.59 20.75 -18.22
CA THR A 254 -7.84 19.99 -18.05
C THR A 254 -7.66 18.50 -18.29
N LEU A 255 -6.77 18.08 -19.20
CA LEU A 255 -6.40 16.68 -19.37
C LEU A 255 -5.67 16.12 -18.13
N LEU A 256 -4.69 16.85 -17.61
CA LEU A 256 -3.97 16.47 -16.39
C LEU A 256 -4.87 16.42 -15.17
N ALA A 257 -5.91 17.26 -15.12
CA ALA A 257 -6.94 17.19 -14.09
C ALA A 257 -7.72 15.86 -14.15
N VAL A 258 -8.12 15.41 -15.35
CA VAL A 258 -8.77 14.11 -15.52
C VAL A 258 -7.86 12.98 -15.04
N VAL A 259 -6.61 12.97 -15.48
CA VAL A 259 -5.63 11.94 -15.07
C VAL A 259 -5.44 11.96 -13.55
N GLY A 260 -5.19 13.12 -12.95
CA GLY A 260 -4.98 13.26 -11.51
C GLY A 260 -6.19 12.83 -10.68
N THR A 261 -7.41 13.16 -11.11
CA THR A 261 -8.64 12.79 -10.39
C THR A 261 -9.00 11.30 -10.52
N VAL A 262 -8.69 10.68 -11.67
CA VAL A 262 -8.79 9.23 -11.82
C VAL A 262 -7.79 8.52 -10.91
N LEU A 263 -6.53 8.97 -10.89
CA LEU A 263 -5.50 8.42 -10.00
C LEU A 263 -5.88 8.60 -8.53
N ALA A 264 -6.44 9.76 -8.15
CA ALA A 264 -6.92 10.00 -6.79
C ALA A 264 -8.08 9.06 -6.40
N SER A 265 -8.96 8.74 -7.34
CA SER A 265 -10.05 7.78 -7.13
C SER A 265 -9.51 6.37 -6.92
N LEU A 266 -8.55 5.94 -7.75
CA LEU A 266 -7.90 4.64 -7.61
C LEU A 266 -7.11 4.54 -6.29
N ALA A 267 -6.35 5.57 -5.93
CA ALA A 267 -5.64 5.62 -4.66
C ALA A 267 -6.61 5.54 -3.47
N THR A 268 -7.72 6.29 -3.51
CA THR A 268 -8.74 6.24 -2.44
C THR A 268 -9.32 4.84 -2.28
N ILE A 269 -9.67 4.18 -3.39
CA ILE A 269 -10.20 2.81 -3.40
C ILE A 269 -9.17 1.82 -2.84
N ALA A 270 -7.92 1.88 -3.31
CA ALA A 270 -6.87 0.98 -2.87
C ALA A 270 -6.59 1.14 -1.37
N CYS A 271 -6.49 2.39 -0.88
CA CYS A 271 -6.33 2.67 0.55
C CYS A 271 -7.53 2.21 1.38
N GLY A 272 -8.74 2.32 0.86
CA GLY A 272 -9.94 1.82 1.52
C GLY A 272 -9.94 0.30 1.67
N GLU A 273 -9.53 -0.44 0.64
CA GLU A 273 -9.38 -1.91 0.71
C GLU A 273 -8.34 -2.35 1.74
N VAL A 274 -7.19 -1.66 1.80
CA VAL A 274 -6.14 -1.91 2.82
C VAL A 274 -6.71 -1.76 4.22
N GLN A 275 -7.48 -0.69 4.45
CA GLN A 275 -8.07 -0.42 5.76
C GLN A 275 -9.14 -1.45 6.13
N LEU A 276 -9.94 -1.93 5.17
CA LEU A 276 -10.88 -3.03 5.40
C LEU A 276 -10.15 -4.31 5.78
N GLN A 277 -9.02 -4.62 5.15
CA GLN A 277 -8.21 -5.80 5.50
C GLN A 277 -7.68 -5.71 6.94
N TYR A 278 -7.18 -4.55 7.35
CA TYR A 278 -6.68 -4.32 8.71
C TYR A 278 -7.76 -4.57 9.77
N TYR A 279 -9.00 -4.14 9.52
CA TYR A 279 -10.14 -4.37 10.41
C TYR A 279 -10.88 -5.70 10.17
N ARG A 280 -10.37 -6.56 9.27
CA ARG A 280 -11.03 -7.83 8.85
C ARG A 280 -12.47 -7.65 8.38
N GLN A 281 -12.75 -6.51 7.77
CA GLN A 281 -14.06 -6.17 7.24
C GLN A 281 -14.24 -6.72 5.82
N PRO A 282 -15.50 -6.91 5.38
CA PRO A 282 -15.79 -7.43 4.05
C PRO A 282 -15.30 -6.47 2.96
N GLY A 283 -14.36 -6.96 2.13
CA GLY A 283 -13.70 -6.26 1.03
C GLY A 283 -13.07 -7.24 0.05
N VAL A 284 -12.39 -6.76 -0.99
CA VAL A 284 -11.78 -7.64 -2.01
C VAL A 284 -10.68 -8.51 -1.41
N PHE A 285 -9.90 -7.96 -0.49
CA PHE A 285 -8.85 -8.75 0.18
C PHE A 285 -9.46 -9.88 1.03
N GLN A 286 -10.42 -9.57 1.89
CA GLN A 286 -11.01 -10.57 2.79
C GLN A 286 -11.92 -11.59 2.08
N TRP A 287 -12.68 -11.19 1.06
CA TRP A 287 -13.69 -12.05 0.43
C TRP A 287 -13.21 -12.77 -0.83
N TYR A 288 -12.08 -12.37 -1.40
CA TYR A 288 -11.50 -13.03 -2.58
C TYR A 288 -10.05 -13.43 -2.35
N LEU A 289 -9.19 -12.50 -1.94
CA LEU A 289 -7.74 -12.77 -1.87
C LEU A 289 -7.37 -13.74 -0.75
N VAL A 290 -7.99 -13.64 0.43
CA VAL A 290 -7.79 -14.59 1.54
C VAL A 290 -8.23 -16.00 1.14
N PRO A 291 -9.47 -16.26 0.68
CA PRO A 291 -9.86 -17.57 0.18
C PRO A 291 -8.95 -18.09 -0.94
N TYR A 292 -8.57 -17.24 -1.90
CA TYR A 292 -7.72 -17.64 -3.02
C TYR A 292 -6.35 -18.09 -2.53
N CYS A 293 -5.78 -17.35 -1.58
CA CYS A 293 -4.53 -17.69 -0.92
C CYS A 293 -4.66 -19.02 -0.16
N GLU A 294 -5.72 -19.23 0.61
CA GLU A 294 -5.96 -20.47 1.36
C GLU A 294 -6.10 -21.69 0.44
N GLU A 295 -6.82 -21.57 -0.68
CA GLU A 295 -6.99 -22.65 -1.65
C GLU A 295 -5.69 -22.93 -2.43
N LYS A 296 -4.95 -21.88 -2.81
CA LYS A 296 -3.75 -22.04 -3.64
C LYS A 296 -2.59 -22.66 -2.86
N PHE A 297 -2.43 -22.27 -1.61
CA PHE A 297 -1.33 -22.71 -0.75
C PHE A 297 -1.71 -23.86 0.18
N LYS A 298 -3.00 -24.17 0.33
CA LYS A 298 -3.52 -25.27 1.15
C LYS A 298 -2.93 -25.26 2.56
N PHE A 299 -2.89 -24.08 3.18
CA PHE A 299 -2.23 -23.91 4.48
C PHE A 299 -2.81 -24.78 5.60
N ALA A 300 -4.09 -25.18 5.51
CA ALA A 300 -4.69 -26.14 6.43
C ALA A 300 -4.03 -27.53 6.33
N GLU A 301 -3.76 -28.02 5.11
CA GLU A 301 -3.06 -29.29 4.89
C GLU A 301 -1.63 -29.21 5.41
N ILE A 302 -0.93 -28.10 5.13
CA ILE A 302 0.44 -27.87 5.62
C ILE A 302 0.49 -27.76 7.15
N ASN A 303 -0.45 -27.06 7.78
CA ASN A 303 -0.54 -27.00 9.24
C ASN A 303 -0.80 -28.38 9.85
N GLN A 304 -1.64 -29.19 9.21
CA GLN A 304 -1.90 -30.55 9.66
C GLN A 304 -0.65 -31.43 9.53
N GLU A 305 0.05 -31.37 8.40
CA GLU A 305 1.30 -32.09 8.17
C GLU A 305 2.38 -31.68 9.19
N VAL A 306 2.50 -30.38 9.46
CA VAL A 306 3.40 -29.86 10.50
C VAL A 306 3.06 -30.44 11.88
N ASN A 307 1.78 -30.45 12.26
CA ASN A 307 1.35 -30.99 13.55
C ASN A 307 1.54 -32.52 13.63
N ASP A 308 1.29 -33.24 12.54
CA ASP A 308 1.48 -34.70 12.47
C ASP A 308 2.97 -35.07 12.55
N VAL A 309 3.85 -34.29 11.91
CA VAL A 309 5.31 -34.44 12.03
C VAL A 309 5.77 -34.12 13.46
N GLU A 310 5.31 -33.01 14.04
CA GLU A 310 5.61 -32.65 15.43
C GLU A 310 5.20 -33.77 16.40
N LYS A 311 3.98 -34.30 16.26
CA LYS A 311 3.46 -35.39 17.08
C LYS A 311 4.22 -36.70 16.87
N THR A 312 4.51 -37.06 15.62
CA THR A 312 5.24 -38.31 15.33
C THR A 312 6.64 -38.27 15.93
N ARG A 313 7.33 -37.13 15.81
CA ARG A 313 8.71 -36.98 16.30
C ARG A 313 8.80 -36.85 17.81
N SER A 314 7.89 -36.11 18.43
CA SER A 314 7.79 -36.05 19.90
C SER A 314 7.50 -37.43 20.50
N ASN A 315 6.61 -38.20 19.89
CA ASN A 315 6.32 -39.58 20.27
C ASN A 315 7.55 -40.50 20.08
N GLU A 316 8.25 -40.43 18.94
CA GLU A 316 9.48 -41.21 18.71
C GLU A 316 10.59 -40.91 19.73
N ALA A 317 10.78 -39.63 20.09
CA ALA A 317 11.74 -39.21 21.10
C ALA A 317 11.36 -39.75 22.49
N CYS A 318 10.09 -39.62 22.89
CA CYS A 318 9.61 -40.18 24.16
C CYS A 318 9.65 -41.71 24.18
N LYS A 319 9.38 -42.38 23.05
CA LYS A 319 9.56 -43.83 22.90
C LYS A 319 11.02 -44.24 23.09
N THR A 320 11.96 -43.44 22.61
CA THR A 320 13.39 -43.67 22.80
C THR A 320 13.80 -43.47 24.26
N LEU A 321 13.28 -42.44 24.91
CA LEU A 321 13.47 -42.21 26.34
C LEU A 321 12.93 -43.36 27.19
N LEU A 322 11.72 -43.86 26.88
CA LEU A 322 11.06 -44.98 27.56
C LEU A 322 11.81 -46.32 27.42
N LYS A 323 12.74 -46.46 26.47
CA LYS A 323 13.65 -47.64 26.42
C LYS A 323 14.65 -47.63 27.57
N SER A 324 15.00 -46.45 28.07
CA SER A 324 16.08 -46.23 29.03
C SER A 324 15.60 -45.68 30.38
N CYS A 325 14.31 -45.35 30.51
CA CYS A 325 13.71 -44.86 31.75
C CYS A 325 12.54 -45.72 32.24
N ASP A 326 12.29 -45.70 33.55
CA ASP A 326 11.04 -46.18 34.17
C ASP A 326 10.63 -45.25 35.33
N ASN A 327 9.46 -45.51 35.92
CA ASN A 327 8.95 -44.76 37.07
C ASN A 327 9.30 -45.40 38.43
N ASP A 328 10.12 -46.46 38.45
CA ASP A 328 10.55 -47.15 39.67
C ASP A 328 11.86 -46.52 40.20
N PRO A 329 11.86 -45.91 41.40
CA PRO A 329 13.07 -45.33 41.97
C PRO A 329 14.14 -46.38 42.35
N LEU A 330 13.81 -47.67 42.39
CA LEU A 330 14.70 -48.76 42.79
C LEU A 330 15.16 -49.61 41.58
N ILE A 331 16.34 -50.22 41.69
CA ILE A 331 16.79 -51.28 40.77
C ILE A 331 16.49 -52.61 41.45
N TYR A 332 15.36 -53.25 41.12
CA TYR A 332 15.09 -54.62 41.56
C TYR A 332 15.96 -55.64 40.77
N PRO A 333 16.33 -56.78 41.37
CA PRO A 333 17.41 -57.62 40.87
C PRO A 333 17.09 -58.34 39.55
N ALA A 334 17.88 -58.01 38.53
CA ALA A 334 18.53 -58.84 37.50
C ALA A 334 17.82 -59.99 36.74
N SER A 335 16.58 -60.40 37.03
CA SER A 335 16.05 -61.65 36.43
C SER A 335 15.01 -61.52 35.31
N VAL A 336 14.42 -60.35 34.99
CA VAL A 336 13.35 -60.32 33.94
C VAL A 336 13.27 -59.06 33.06
N SER A 337 14.13 -58.04 33.16
CA SER A 337 14.07 -56.91 32.20
C SER A 337 15.34 -56.06 32.16
N PRO A 338 15.59 -55.32 31.04
CA PRO A 338 16.78 -54.48 30.91
C PRO A 338 16.82 -53.43 32.02
N ILE A 339 17.98 -53.30 32.68
CA ILE A 339 18.22 -52.30 33.73
C ILE A 339 18.08 -50.91 33.11
N ARG A 340 17.08 -50.13 33.56
CA ARG A 340 16.86 -48.76 33.09
C ARG A 340 17.45 -47.78 34.11
N PRO A 341 18.52 -47.04 33.74
CA PRO A 341 19.24 -46.18 34.68
C PRO A 341 18.52 -44.84 34.96
N LEU A 342 17.49 -44.50 34.19
CA LEU A 342 16.78 -43.22 34.26
C LEU A 342 15.42 -43.36 34.97
N LEU A 343 15.05 -42.34 35.73
CA LEU A 343 13.69 -42.09 36.19
C LEU A 343 12.99 -41.23 35.13
N CYS A 344 11.86 -41.68 34.58
CA CYS A 344 11.15 -40.94 33.54
C CYS A 344 10.63 -39.59 34.09
N GLY A 345 10.91 -38.51 33.37
CA GLY A 345 10.39 -37.19 33.73
C GLY A 345 8.87 -37.14 33.63
N ASN A 346 8.25 -36.35 34.50
CA ASN A 346 6.79 -36.20 34.61
C ASN A 346 6.00 -37.52 34.79
N GLY A 347 6.68 -38.62 35.11
CA GLY A 347 6.02 -39.91 35.35
C GLY A 347 5.48 -40.59 34.09
N ILE A 348 5.95 -40.22 32.90
CA ILE A 348 5.39 -40.76 31.65
C ILE A 348 5.45 -42.29 31.59
N ALA A 349 4.36 -42.91 31.16
CA ALA A 349 4.27 -44.37 31.01
C ALA A 349 4.15 -44.82 29.55
N SER A 350 3.69 -43.91 28.69
CA SER A 350 3.48 -44.13 27.26
C SER A 350 4.07 -42.99 26.44
N ALA A 351 4.40 -43.29 25.18
CA ALA A 351 4.96 -42.29 24.28
C ALA A 351 3.89 -41.27 23.80
N ASP A 352 2.62 -41.61 23.92
CA ASP A 352 1.48 -40.75 23.55
C ASP A 352 1.28 -39.56 24.51
N GLU A 353 1.91 -39.62 25.70
CA GLU A 353 1.95 -38.52 26.66
C GLU A 353 2.90 -37.37 26.25
N CYS A 354 3.54 -37.49 25.09
CA CYS A 354 4.32 -36.45 24.43
C CYS A 354 3.69 -36.07 23.07
N PRO A 355 2.60 -35.29 23.06
CA PRO A 355 1.89 -34.95 21.83
C PRO A 355 2.59 -33.88 20.98
N ASP A 356 3.49 -33.11 21.57
CA ASP A 356 4.19 -31.98 20.94
C ASP A 356 5.62 -31.83 21.48
N PHE A 357 6.40 -30.94 20.84
CA PHE A 357 7.79 -30.72 21.24
C PHE A 357 7.92 -30.09 22.63
N GLU A 358 6.95 -29.30 23.08
CA GLU A 358 6.95 -28.67 24.40
C GLU A 358 6.81 -29.71 25.51
N SER A 359 5.83 -30.60 25.39
CA SER A 359 5.59 -31.71 26.30
C SER A 359 6.81 -32.64 26.35
N MET A 360 7.36 -32.98 25.18
CA MET A 360 8.57 -33.79 25.08
C MET A 360 9.78 -33.12 25.76
N ALA A 361 10.00 -31.82 25.53
CA ALA A 361 11.08 -31.07 26.17
C ALA A 361 10.92 -31.03 27.70
N SER A 362 9.70 -30.82 28.18
CA SER A 362 9.35 -30.86 29.61
C SER A 362 9.69 -32.20 30.24
N VAL A 363 9.31 -33.30 29.58
CA VAL A 363 9.64 -34.67 30.02
C VAL A 363 11.15 -34.90 30.08
N ILE A 364 11.90 -34.47 29.06
CA ILE A 364 13.36 -34.64 29.04
C ILE A 364 14.01 -33.82 30.17
N HIS A 365 13.60 -32.56 30.38
CA HIS A 365 14.11 -31.74 31.48
C HIS A 365 13.77 -32.30 32.87
N ALA A 366 12.60 -32.94 33.01
CA ALA A 366 12.18 -33.58 34.25
C ALA A 366 12.83 -34.95 34.48
N THR A 367 13.47 -35.56 33.46
CA THR A 367 14.12 -36.86 33.57
C THR A 367 15.37 -36.78 34.44
N ARG A 368 15.53 -37.75 35.34
CA ARG A 368 16.64 -37.83 36.29
C ARG A 368 17.35 -39.17 36.19
N ILE A 369 18.62 -39.21 36.57
CA ILE A 369 19.33 -40.48 36.79
C ILE A 369 19.02 -40.98 38.18
N LYS A 370 18.72 -42.28 38.31
CA LYS A 370 18.38 -42.87 39.61
C LYS A 370 19.60 -42.85 40.53
N ALA A 371 19.42 -42.42 41.76
CA ALA A 371 20.47 -42.35 42.79
C ALA A 371 21.19 -43.70 43.01
N VAL A 372 20.44 -44.81 42.95
CA VAL A 372 20.93 -46.19 43.15
C VAL A 372 21.96 -46.63 42.11
N THR A 373 22.04 -45.96 40.95
CA THR A 373 23.06 -46.26 39.93
C THR A 373 24.46 -45.81 40.36
N ARG A 374 24.57 -44.85 41.29
CA ARG A 374 25.81 -44.21 41.76
C ARG A 374 26.67 -43.59 40.66
N ILE A 375 26.04 -43.16 39.56
CA ILE A 375 26.74 -42.58 38.39
C ILE A 375 26.89 -41.06 38.53
N CYS A 376 25.98 -40.42 39.27
CA CYS A 376 25.96 -38.98 39.51
C CYS A 376 27.17 -38.48 40.32
N PRO A 377 27.56 -37.20 40.17
CA PRO A 377 28.75 -36.63 40.82
C PRO A 377 28.69 -36.64 42.36
N VAL A 378 27.48 -36.57 42.93
CA VAL A 378 27.25 -36.80 44.35
C VAL A 378 26.73 -38.22 44.53
N ALA A 379 27.46 -39.04 45.28
CA ALA A 379 27.09 -40.43 45.54
C ALA A 379 25.71 -40.50 46.21
N ASP A 380 24.91 -41.48 45.81
CA ASP A 380 23.56 -41.77 46.32
C ASP A 380 22.55 -40.60 46.17
N GLN A 381 22.81 -39.64 45.26
CA GLN A 381 21.83 -38.62 44.85
C GLN A 381 21.45 -38.77 43.37
N SER A 382 20.21 -38.41 43.03
CA SER A 382 19.77 -38.29 41.64
C SER A 382 20.27 -37.00 41.03
N CYS A 383 20.75 -37.04 39.78
CA CYS A 383 21.18 -35.86 39.02
C CYS A 383 20.33 -35.69 37.76
N THR A 384 20.32 -34.48 37.21
CA THR A 384 19.73 -34.20 35.88
C THR A 384 20.50 -34.91 34.77
N LEU A 385 19.85 -35.07 33.61
CA LEU A 385 20.54 -35.40 32.37
C LEU A 385 21.66 -34.39 32.06
N LEU A 386 21.44 -33.09 32.31
CA LEU A 386 22.42 -32.02 32.10
C LEU A 386 23.69 -32.22 32.93
N GLU A 387 23.53 -32.39 34.25
CA GLU A 387 24.64 -32.65 35.17
C GLU A 387 25.37 -33.95 34.83
N CYS A 388 24.63 -34.96 34.36
CA CYS A 388 25.26 -36.21 33.98
C CYS A 388 26.10 -36.11 32.72
N ALA A 389 25.60 -35.43 31.68
CA ALA A 389 26.32 -35.30 30.42
C ALA A 389 27.73 -34.74 30.63
N ASP A 390 27.90 -33.83 31.60
CA ASP A 390 29.18 -33.23 31.95
C ASP A 390 29.96 -34.05 32.99
N ASN A 391 29.29 -34.47 34.07
CA ASN A 391 29.98 -34.88 35.31
C ASN A 391 29.73 -36.34 35.75
N CYS A 392 28.99 -37.16 34.98
CA CYS A 392 28.82 -38.57 35.32
C CYS A 392 30.14 -39.36 35.32
N THR A 393 30.22 -40.37 36.18
CA THR A 393 31.44 -41.19 36.34
C THR A 393 31.64 -42.24 35.25
N ARG A 394 30.59 -42.62 34.51
CA ARG A 394 30.67 -43.60 33.42
C ARG A 394 30.43 -42.98 32.05
N ASP A 395 31.25 -43.36 31.09
CA ASP A 395 31.21 -42.82 29.73
C ASP A 395 29.97 -43.24 28.94
N ALA A 396 29.42 -44.44 29.19
CA ALA A 396 28.22 -44.91 28.48
C ALA A 396 26.99 -44.07 28.83
N GLU A 397 26.79 -43.76 30.11
CA GLU A 397 25.68 -42.96 30.59
C GLU A 397 25.88 -41.47 30.35
N LYS A 398 27.13 -40.97 30.36
CA LYS A 398 27.47 -39.64 29.82
C LYS A 398 27.04 -39.50 28.37
N LYS A 399 27.40 -40.47 27.52
CA LYS A 399 27.06 -40.47 26.10
C LYS A 399 25.55 -40.56 25.89
N LEU A 400 24.86 -41.40 26.66
CA LEU A 400 23.40 -41.51 26.63
C LEU A 400 22.72 -40.19 27.03
N ALA A 401 23.17 -39.56 28.13
CA ALA A 401 22.62 -38.28 28.58
C ALA A 401 22.87 -37.16 27.56
N ALA A 402 24.08 -37.11 26.97
CA ALA A 402 24.40 -36.17 25.90
C ALA A 402 23.56 -36.40 24.64
N GLU A 403 23.27 -37.66 24.27
CA GLU A 403 22.43 -38.01 23.12
C GLU A 403 20.96 -37.58 23.33
N ILE A 404 20.41 -37.82 24.52
CA ILE A 404 19.05 -37.38 24.89
C ILE A 404 18.95 -35.85 24.91
N LEU A 405 19.94 -35.14 25.48
CA LEU A 405 19.98 -33.69 25.48
C LEU A 405 20.13 -33.11 24.08
N ARG A 406 20.91 -33.76 23.20
CA ARG A 406 21.04 -33.36 21.80
C ARG A 406 19.70 -33.50 21.06
N ALA A 407 18.96 -34.57 21.29
CA ALA A 407 17.61 -34.74 20.74
C ALA A 407 16.64 -33.68 21.28
N ALA A 408 16.71 -33.34 22.57
CA ALA A 408 15.91 -32.27 23.17
C ALA A 408 16.22 -30.89 22.57
N ALA A 409 17.51 -30.57 22.40
CA ALA A 409 17.93 -29.32 21.79
C ALA A 409 17.47 -29.20 20.32
N GLN A 410 17.54 -30.30 19.56
CA GLN A 410 17.02 -30.36 18.19
C GLN A 410 15.51 -30.12 18.14
N ALA A 411 14.75 -30.77 19.03
CA ALA A 411 13.31 -30.57 19.10
C ALA A 411 12.92 -29.15 19.54
N ASN A 412 13.66 -28.55 20.48
CA ASN A 412 13.44 -27.16 20.89
C ASN A 412 13.70 -26.19 19.73
N ASN A 413 14.79 -26.38 18.97
CA ASN A 413 15.07 -25.58 17.78
C ASN A 413 13.99 -25.79 16.70
N ALA A 414 13.53 -27.02 16.50
CA ALA A 414 12.42 -27.31 15.59
C ALA A 414 11.13 -26.60 16.04
N SER A 415 10.79 -26.61 17.33
CA SER A 415 9.64 -25.89 17.89
C SER A 415 9.76 -24.38 17.65
N ILE A 416 10.94 -23.81 17.88
CA ILE A 416 11.21 -22.40 17.57
C ILE A 416 11.03 -22.13 16.08
N ALA A 417 11.56 -22.98 15.19
CA ALA A 417 11.36 -22.85 13.75
C ALA A 417 9.87 -22.90 13.36
N LEU A 418 9.11 -23.84 13.93
CA LEU A 418 7.67 -23.95 13.70
C LEU A 418 6.90 -22.71 14.20
N SER A 419 7.34 -22.09 15.29
CA SER A 419 6.75 -20.83 15.76
C SER A 419 6.91 -19.67 14.77
N TYR A 420 7.96 -19.70 13.93
CA TYR A 420 8.16 -18.74 12.84
C TYR A 420 7.34 -19.13 11.58
N VAL A 421 7.15 -20.41 11.31
CA VAL A 421 6.38 -20.91 10.17
C VAL A 421 4.88 -20.71 10.36
N ARG A 422 4.32 -21.02 11.54
CA ARG A 422 2.87 -21.00 11.79
C ARG A 422 2.19 -19.68 11.40
N PRO A 423 2.72 -18.48 11.73
CA PRO A 423 2.15 -17.22 11.26
C PRO A 423 2.17 -17.06 9.73
N LEU A 424 3.17 -17.62 9.04
CA LEU A 424 3.28 -17.57 7.58
C LEU A 424 2.26 -18.48 6.87
N LEU A 425 1.66 -19.42 7.60
CA LEU A 425 0.58 -20.28 7.14
C LEU A 425 -0.81 -19.62 7.33
N ASP A 426 -0.86 -18.37 7.79
CA ASP A 426 -2.09 -17.58 7.81
C ASP A 426 -2.05 -16.53 6.69
N CYS A 427 -2.94 -16.67 5.71
CA CYS A 427 -3.09 -15.71 4.62
C CYS A 427 -3.36 -14.29 5.13
N ASN A 428 -4.10 -14.13 6.22
CA ASN A 428 -4.37 -12.81 6.78
C ASN A 428 -3.09 -12.15 7.30
N PHE A 429 -2.22 -12.92 7.95
CA PHE A 429 -0.93 -12.43 8.43
C PHE A 429 -0.01 -12.05 7.26
N VAL A 430 0.06 -12.89 6.22
CA VAL A 430 0.86 -12.61 5.02
C VAL A 430 0.38 -11.33 4.33
N LEU A 431 -0.94 -11.19 4.15
CA LEU A 431 -1.53 -9.99 3.55
C LEU A 431 -1.30 -8.74 4.42
N ASP A 432 -1.47 -8.83 5.74
CA ASP A 432 -1.21 -7.69 6.62
C ASP A 432 0.23 -7.23 6.57
N LYS A 433 1.19 -8.17 6.50
CA LYS A 433 2.58 -7.81 6.32
C LYS A 433 2.77 -7.10 4.98
N LEU A 434 2.30 -7.68 3.87
CA LEU A 434 2.43 -7.05 2.55
C LEU A 434 1.77 -5.66 2.47
N LEU A 435 0.60 -5.49 3.07
CA LEU A 435 -0.17 -4.25 3.04
C LEU A 435 0.30 -3.22 4.08
N GLY A 436 0.99 -3.65 5.14
CA GLY A 436 1.59 -2.76 6.15
C GLY A 436 2.64 -1.81 5.57
N ALA A 437 3.17 -2.10 4.37
CA ALA A 437 4.02 -1.17 3.63
C ALA A 437 3.26 0.01 2.98
N MET A 438 1.92 0.00 3.01
CA MET A 438 1.07 1.06 2.46
C MET A 438 0.78 2.19 3.46
N ASP A 439 1.55 2.35 4.54
CA ASP A 439 1.38 3.45 5.51
C ASP A 439 1.37 4.85 4.86
N GLY A 440 2.02 5.01 3.71
CA GLY A 440 1.98 6.24 2.88
C GLY A 440 0.67 6.50 2.11
N CYS A 441 -0.38 5.71 2.33
CA CYS A 441 -1.62 5.78 1.54
C CYS A 441 -2.32 7.15 1.60
N ASN A 442 -2.31 7.79 2.78
CA ASN A 442 -2.91 9.11 2.95
C ASN A 442 -2.19 10.18 2.13
N ASP A 443 -0.86 10.11 2.05
CA ASP A 443 -0.07 11.07 1.29
C ASP A 443 -0.22 10.84 -0.21
N LEU A 444 -0.30 9.57 -0.66
CA LEU A 444 -0.60 9.23 -2.05
C LEU A 444 -1.98 9.77 -2.48
N LYS A 445 -3.00 9.52 -1.67
CA LYS A 445 -4.37 9.99 -1.90
C LYS A 445 -4.44 11.52 -1.90
N THR A 446 -3.80 12.16 -0.92
CA THR A 446 -3.82 13.62 -0.78
C THR A 446 -3.05 14.27 -1.93
N GLY A 447 -1.87 13.75 -2.27
CA GLY A 447 -1.02 14.24 -3.35
C GLY A 447 -1.71 14.19 -4.71
N THR A 448 -2.28 13.03 -5.07
CA THR A 448 -3.04 12.86 -6.32
C THR A 448 -4.27 13.76 -6.39
N MET A 449 -4.97 13.93 -5.27
CA MET A 449 -6.16 14.78 -5.22
C MET A 449 -5.83 16.27 -5.34
N MET A 450 -4.79 16.73 -4.64
CA MET A 450 -4.27 18.09 -4.76
C MET A 450 -3.81 18.38 -6.18
N LEU A 451 -3.08 17.45 -6.80
CA LEU A 451 -2.60 17.57 -8.17
C LEU A 451 -3.76 17.69 -9.17
N GLY A 452 -4.75 16.79 -9.10
CA GLY A 452 -5.94 16.81 -9.95
C GLY A 452 -6.76 18.09 -9.78
N THR A 453 -6.98 18.53 -8.53
CA THR A 453 -7.71 19.76 -8.21
C THR A 453 -6.97 21.00 -8.69
N GLY A 454 -5.65 21.06 -8.50
CA GLY A 454 -4.80 22.15 -8.97
C GLY A 454 -4.91 22.33 -10.47
N PHE A 455 -4.74 21.26 -11.25
CA PHE A 455 -4.87 21.30 -12.70
C PHE A 455 -6.28 21.66 -13.17
N PHE A 456 -7.32 21.21 -12.46
CA PHE A 456 -8.71 21.59 -12.75
C PHE A 456 -8.92 23.11 -12.58
N VAL A 457 -8.46 23.68 -11.47
CA VAL A 457 -8.47 25.13 -11.22
C VAL A 457 -7.67 25.86 -12.30
N GLY A 458 -6.51 25.33 -12.71
CA GLY A 458 -5.72 25.88 -13.81
C GLY A 458 -6.53 26.01 -15.11
N GLY A 459 -7.24 24.95 -15.50
CA GLY A 459 -8.12 24.97 -16.67
C GLY A 459 -9.20 26.06 -16.61
N LEU A 460 -9.84 26.22 -15.44
CA LEU A 460 -10.81 27.30 -15.23
C LEU A 460 -10.18 28.69 -15.38
N MET A 461 -8.98 28.88 -14.82
CA MET A 461 -8.29 30.16 -14.89
C MET A 461 -7.88 30.50 -16.33
N PHE A 462 -7.48 29.52 -17.14
CA PHE A 462 -7.21 29.76 -18.56
C PHE A 462 -8.46 30.11 -19.35
N GLY A 463 -9.60 29.50 -19.04
CA GLY A 463 -10.88 29.89 -19.62
C GLY A 463 -11.25 31.34 -19.30
N LEU A 464 -11.03 31.75 -18.04
CA LEU A 464 -11.21 33.15 -17.62
C LEU A 464 -10.19 34.09 -18.27
N ALA A 465 -8.93 33.68 -18.43
CA ALA A 465 -7.90 34.46 -19.10
C ALA A 465 -8.25 34.72 -20.58
N ILE A 466 -8.76 33.72 -21.30
CA ILE A 466 -9.27 33.89 -22.67
C ILE A 466 -10.43 34.89 -22.69
N TYR A 467 -11.38 34.78 -21.76
CA TYR A 467 -12.46 35.75 -21.64
C TYR A 467 -11.93 37.18 -21.39
N ILE A 468 -11.00 37.36 -20.47
CA ILE A 468 -10.37 38.65 -20.16
C ILE A 468 -9.69 39.22 -21.41
N MET A 469 -8.96 38.41 -22.19
CA MET A 469 -8.28 38.86 -23.41
C MET A 469 -9.26 39.30 -24.50
N LEU A 470 -10.26 38.47 -24.80
CA LEU A 470 -11.25 38.76 -25.86
C LEU A 470 -12.15 39.95 -25.51
N ARG A 471 -12.47 40.12 -24.23
CA ARG A 471 -13.34 41.21 -23.74
C ARG A 471 -12.55 42.48 -23.47
N GLY A 472 -11.31 42.35 -23.02
CA GLY A 472 -10.35 43.42 -22.77
C GLY A 472 -9.93 44.12 -24.06
N SER A 473 -9.65 43.37 -25.13
CA SER A 473 -9.30 43.95 -26.45
C SER A 473 -10.33 44.97 -26.94
N ARG A 474 -11.63 44.74 -26.69
CA ARG A 474 -12.70 45.69 -27.07
C ARG A 474 -12.86 46.88 -26.12
N ILE A 475 -12.53 46.72 -24.84
CA ILE A 475 -12.69 47.79 -23.83
C ILE A 475 -11.48 48.72 -23.83
N TRP A 476 -10.29 48.18 -24.06
CA TRP A 476 -9.03 48.93 -24.02
C TRP A 476 -8.82 49.78 -25.28
N ASP A 477 -9.32 49.32 -26.44
CA ASP A 477 -9.19 50.00 -27.75
C ASP A 477 -9.89 51.38 -27.80
N HIS A 478 -11.03 51.56 -27.12
CA HIS A 478 -11.82 52.81 -27.16
C HIS A 478 -11.16 54.05 -26.52
N THR A 479 -9.96 53.92 -25.96
CA THR A 479 -9.25 55.00 -25.27
C THR A 479 -8.13 55.64 -26.08
N SER A 480 -7.68 55.02 -27.19
CA SER A 480 -6.67 55.61 -28.07
C SER A 480 -7.21 56.81 -28.87
N VAL A 481 -8.52 56.87 -29.12
CA VAL A 481 -9.15 57.92 -29.92
C VAL A 481 -9.44 59.20 -29.11
N MET A 482 -9.63 59.11 -27.79
CA MET A 482 -9.95 60.29 -26.98
C MET A 482 -8.72 61.13 -26.59
N THR A 483 -7.54 60.53 -26.45
CA THR A 483 -6.33 61.27 -26.11
C THR A 483 -5.72 62.01 -27.32
N VAL A 484 -5.95 61.53 -28.54
CA VAL A 484 -5.48 62.19 -29.78
C VAL A 484 -6.37 63.38 -30.18
N ARG A 485 -7.64 63.42 -29.77
CA ARG A 485 -8.54 64.57 -30.03
C ARG A 485 -8.36 65.74 -29.05
N LEU A 486 -7.63 65.57 -27.96
CA LEU A 486 -7.29 66.66 -27.02
C LEU A 486 -5.89 67.26 -27.28
N MET A 487 -5.15 66.71 -28.25
CA MET A 487 -3.85 67.24 -28.70
C MET A 487 -3.86 67.65 -30.18
N ARG A 488 -5.03 68.05 -30.72
CA ARG A 488 -5.11 68.64 -32.06
C ARG A 488 -5.98 69.88 -32.07
#